data_AF-A0A7X9S9B7-F1
#
_entry.id   AF-A0A7X9S9B7-F1
#
_cell.length_a   1.000
_cell.length_b   1.000
_cell.length_c   1.000
_cell.angle_alpha   90.00
_cell.angle_beta   90.00
_cell.angle_gamma   90.00
#
_symmetry.space_group_name_H-M   'P 1'
#
loop_
_entity.id
_entity.type
_entity.pdbx_description
1 polymer ?
#
loop_
_entity_poly.entity_id
_entity_poly.type
_entity_poly.pdbx_seq_one_letter_code
_entity_poly.pdbx_strand_id
1 'polypeptide(L)' 'MLSNSDPLEKDPTNTFFDDLYDGFHIQRLSIFRSVCSIAEKRKPVNELLIRNY' A
#
# COMPACT_ATOMS: atom_id res chain seq x y z
N MET A 1 7.78 5.71 10.66
CA MET A 1 7.41 5.62 9.22
C MET A 1 7.45 4.17 8.81
N LEU A 2 6.36 3.67 8.23
CA LEU A 2 6.18 2.28 7.81
C LEU A 2 5.62 2.26 6.37
N SER A 3 6.01 1.26 5.58
CA SER A 3 5.47 1.01 4.25
C SER A 3 4.85 -0.38 4.20
N ASN A 4 3.71 -0.55 3.54
CA ASN A 4 3.09 -1.85 3.32
C ASN A 4 2.22 -1.86 2.06
N SER A 5 1.82 -3.02 1.53
CA SER A 5 0.93 -3.07 0.38
C SER A 5 -0.50 -2.65 0.74
N ASP A 6 -1.18 -1.95 -0.17
CA ASP A 6 -2.56 -1.51 0.02
C ASP A 6 -3.54 -2.67 -0.24
N PRO A 7 -4.26 -3.19 0.77
CA PRO A 7 -5.19 -4.30 0.58
C PRO A 7 -6.42 -3.91 -0.25
N LEU A 8 -6.73 -2.60 -0.37
CA LEU A 8 -7.88 -2.11 -1.12
C LEU A 8 -7.79 -2.41 -2.62
N GLU A 9 -6.58 -2.65 -3.16
CA GLU A 9 -6.41 -3.09 -4.55
C GLU A 9 -7.08 -4.45 -4.80
N LYS A 10 -7.09 -5.34 -3.80
CA LYS A 10 -7.69 -6.69 -3.91
C LYS A 10 -9.09 -6.75 -3.33
N ASP A 11 -9.33 -6.04 -2.24
CA ASP A 11 -10.61 -6.01 -1.54
C ASP A 11 -10.91 -4.57 -1.09
N PRO A 12 -11.76 -3.82 -1.84
CA PRO A 12 -12.11 -2.44 -1.53
C PRO A 12 -12.80 -2.24 -0.16
N THR A 13 -13.20 -3.31 0.52
CA THR A 13 -13.81 -3.24 1.86
C THR A 13 -12.82 -3.47 3.00
N ASN A 14 -11.56 -3.81 2.67
CA ASN A 14 -10.55 -4.10 3.66
C ASN A 14 -9.90 -2.83 4.21
N THR A 15 -10.52 -2.27 5.25
CA THR A 15 -10.08 -1.05 5.96
C THR A 15 -9.13 -1.32 7.12
N PHE A 16 -8.59 -2.54 7.27
CA PHE A 16 -7.82 -2.94 8.44
C PHE A 16 -6.69 -1.97 8.82
N PHE A 17 -5.94 -1.46 7.83
CA PHE A 17 -4.86 -0.51 8.08
C PHE A 17 -5.35 0.91 8.36
N ASP A 18 -6.51 1.30 7.83
CA ASP A 18 -7.13 2.59 8.17
C ASP A 18 -7.56 2.56 9.64
N ASP A 19 -8.21 1.47 10.08
CA ASP A 19 -8.69 1.33 11.46
C ASP A 19 -7.53 1.16 12.45
N LEU A 20 -6.52 0.35 12.12
CA LEU A 20 -5.36 0.12 12.99
C LEU A 20 -4.51 1.39 13.19
N TYR A 21 -4.49 2.28 12.21
CA TYR A 21 -3.64 3.48 12.19
C TYR A 21 -4.45 4.79 12.06
N ASP A 22 -5.68 4.83 12.57
CA ASP A 22 -6.63 5.96 12.46
C ASP A 22 -6.06 7.32 12.90
N GLY A 23 -5.09 7.33 13.82
CA GLY A 23 -4.39 8.54 14.28
C GLY A 23 -3.11 8.93 13.51
N PHE A 24 -2.79 8.24 12.41
CA PHE A 24 -1.54 8.42 11.66
C PHE A 24 -1.80 9.03 10.28
N HIS A 25 -0.76 9.63 9.70
CA HIS A 25 -0.78 10.05 8.30
C HIS A 25 -0.61 8.83 7.40
N ILE A 26 -1.71 8.36 6.82
CA ILE A 26 -1.73 7.26 5.84
C ILE A 26 -1.76 7.85 4.42
N GLN A 27 -0.74 7.56 3.64
CA GLN A 27 -0.64 7.95 2.23
C GLN A 27 -0.68 6.71 1.34
N ARG A 28 -1.60 6.69 0.38
CA ARG A 28 -1.69 5.66 -0.66
C ARG A 28 -0.96 6.12 -1.91
N LEU A 29 -0.05 5.29 -2.40
CA LEU A 29 0.83 5.59 -3.52
C LEU A 29 0.75 4.48 -4.56
N SER A 30 0.57 4.85 -5.82
CA SER A 30 0.81 3.91 -6.92
C SER A 30 2.29 3.96 -7.28
N ILE A 31 3.01 2.86 -7.08
CA ILE A 31 4.44 2.76 -7.39
C ILE A 31 4.69 1.64 -8.39
N PHE A 32 5.68 1.81 -9.26
CA PHE A 32 6.08 0.75 -10.18
C PHE A 32 6.99 -0.26 -9.47
N ARG A 33 6.60 -1.54 -9.43
CA ARG A 33 7.49 -2.60 -8.95
C ARG A 33 8.55 -2.93 -9.99
N SER A 34 9.74 -2.37 -9.80
CA SER A 34 10.90 -2.66 -10.64
C SER A 34 11.40 -4.10 -10.51
N VAL A 35 11.15 -4.76 -9.37
CA VAL A 35 11.57 -6.13 -9.08
C VAL A 35 10.36 -7.05 -8.91
N CYS A 36 10.25 -8.04 -9.79
CA CYS A 36 9.31 -9.17 -9.68
C CYS A 36 9.95 -10.39 -10.34
N SER A 37 9.74 -11.57 -9.76
CA SER A 37 10.22 -12.86 -10.31
C SER A 37 9.63 -13.15 -11.69
N ILE A 38 8.44 -12.62 -11.99
CA ILE A 38 7.80 -12.70 -13.30
C ILE A 38 7.87 -11.31 -13.94
N ALA A 39 8.60 -11.19 -15.06
CA ALA A 39 8.84 -9.91 -15.71
C ALA A 39 7.53 -9.21 -16.16
N GLU A 40 6.58 -9.98 -16.70
CA GLU A 40 5.26 -9.49 -17.13
C GLU A 40 4.42 -8.93 -15.98
N LYS A 41 4.72 -9.32 -14.74
CA LYS A 41 4.03 -8.84 -13.54
C LYS A 41 4.67 -7.59 -12.93
N ARG A 42 5.71 -7.03 -13.56
CA ARG A 42 6.24 -5.71 -13.20
C ARG A 42 5.28 -4.64 -13.69
N LYS A 43 4.32 -4.32 -12.83
CA LYS A 43 3.27 -3.33 -13.07
C LYS A 43 3.19 -2.37 -11.88
N PRO A 44 2.49 -1.24 -12.02
CA PRO A 44 2.14 -0.41 -10.88
C PRO A 44 1.37 -1.24 -9.84
N VAL A 45 1.71 -1.03 -8.57
CA VAL A 45 1.02 -1.60 -7.41
C VAL A 45 0.70 -0.48 -6.44
N ASN A 46 -0.35 -0.65 -5.65
CA ASN A 46 -0.69 0.31 -4.61
C ASN A 46 0.01 -0.06 -3.30
N GLU A 47 0.70 0.92 -2.71
CA GLU A 47 1.38 0.79 -1.42
C GLU A 47 0.91 1.90 -0.48
N LEU A 48 0.88 1.58 0.81
CA LEU A 48 0.62 2.44 1.95
C LEU A 48 1.94 2.93 2.53
N LEU A 49 1.95 4.21 2.90
CA LEU A 49 3.03 4.85 3.62
C LEU A 49 2.46 5.57 4.84
N ILE A 50 2.80 5.06 6.02
CA ILE A 50 2.19 5.43 7.30
C ILE A 50 3.22 6.17 8.16
N ARG A 51 2.89 7.38 8.62
CA ARG A 51 3.77 8.26 9.40
C ARG A 51 3.06 8.85 10.61
N ASN A 52 3.83 9.15 11.65
CA ASN A 52 3.36 9.74 12.90
C ASN A 52 3.89 11.17 13.11
N TYR A 53 4.29 11.82 12.02
CA TYR A 53 4.82 13.17 11.93
C TYR A 53 4.46 13.76 10.58
#